data_AF-A0A7Y3K564-F1
#
_entry.id   AF-A0A7Y3K564-F1
#
_cell.length_a   1.000
_cell.length_b   1.000
_cell.length_c   1.000
_cell.angle_alpha   90.00
_cell.angle_beta   90.00
_cell.angle_gamma   90.00
#
_symmetry.space_group_name_H-M   'P 1'
#
loop_
_entity.id
_entity.type
_entity.pdbx_description
1 polymer ?
#
loop_
_entity_poly.entity_id
_entity_poly.type
_entity_poly.pdbx_seq_one_letter_code
_entity_poly.pdbx_strand_id
1 'polypeptide(L)'
;MMYTLFLCLRYLTRKKIVVFPILAVWLCVMMLIIVNSIMTGFVNRVRSAGRGLMGDVVIQSRSAAGFPYYAQIQKRINRLPEVAASTPVVNAYGLFNLPDFQTSMGVEIVGIDPVTQSQVSHFGEDLFWQHAAPLQTVADMAKAPFPASRRELLTYAQARLKRAINREEELRKKLMAMPAITPKTWFAAIRHHWQVITREDWENANYAVDRSFR
;
A
#
# COMPACT_ATOMS: atom_id res chain seq x y z
N MET A 1 26.40 41.65 -34.11
CA MET A 1 25.87 40.36 -33.59
C MET A 1 24.41 40.44 -33.13
N MET A 2 23.94 41.55 -32.55
CA MET A 2 22.55 41.64 -32.04
C MET A 2 21.47 41.67 -33.14
N TYR A 3 21.73 42.32 -34.28
CA TYR A 3 20.76 42.44 -35.38
C TYR A 3 20.60 41.16 -36.23
N THR A 4 21.65 40.33 -36.30
CA THR A 4 21.62 39.06 -37.05
C THR A 4 20.66 38.04 -36.46
N LEU A 5 20.57 37.94 -35.12
CA LEU A 5 19.60 37.08 -34.43
C LEU A 5 18.16 37.53 -34.69
N PHE A 6 17.92 38.85 -34.69
CA PHE A 6 16.60 39.43 -34.94
C PHE A 6 16.14 39.25 -36.39
N LEU A 7 17.05 39.40 -37.37
CA LEU A 7 16.77 39.09 -38.77
C LEU A 7 16.50 37.58 -38.97
N CYS A 8 17.30 36.69 -38.37
CA CYS A 8 17.08 35.25 -38.44
C CYS A 8 15.72 34.83 -37.89
N LEU A 9 15.33 35.30 -36.70
CA LEU A 9 14.07 34.93 -36.07
C LEU A 9 12.85 35.40 -36.88
N ARG A 10 12.92 36.61 -37.46
CA ARG A 10 11.87 37.17 -38.32
C ARG A 10 11.77 36.46 -39.67
N TYR A 11 12.90 36.00 -40.22
CA TYR A 11 12.92 35.26 -41.48
C TYR A 11 12.41 33.82 -41.30
N LEU A 12 12.70 33.20 -40.15
CA LEU A 12 12.29 31.83 -39.79
C LEU A 12 10.79 31.72 -39.51
N THR A 13 10.20 32.69 -38.80
CA THR A 13 8.78 32.67 -38.39
C THR A 13 7.79 33.09 -39.49
N ARG A 14 8.25 33.75 -40.56
CA ARG A 14 7.38 34.21 -41.66
C ARG A 14 6.98 33.11 -42.66
N LYS A 15 7.76 32.03 -42.79
CA LYS A 15 7.48 30.94 -43.74
C LYS A 15 6.83 29.75 -43.05
N LYS A 16 5.58 29.44 -43.42
CA LYS A 16 4.83 28.28 -42.87
C LYS A 16 5.53 26.93 -43.09
N ILE A 17 6.32 26.80 -44.15
CA ILE A 17 7.13 25.60 -44.45
C ILE A 17 8.16 25.33 -43.33
N VAL A 18 8.65 26.38 -42.66
CA VAL A 18 9.67 26.28 -41.60
C VAL A 18 9.07 26.00 -40.22
N VAL A 19 7.79 26.32 -40.03
CA VAL A 19 7.08 26.04 -38.77
C VAL A 19 6.81 24.53 -38.61
N PHE A 20 6.60 23.81 -39.71
CA PHE A 20 6.37 22.35 -39.69
C PHE A 20 7.52 21.56 -39.03
N PRO A 21 8.79 21.73 -39.42
CA PRO A 21 9.93 21.09 -38.75
C PRO A 21 10.05 21.45 -37.27
N ILE A 22 9.83 22.72 -36.92
CA ILE A 22 9.92 23.18 -35.52
C ILE A 22 8.86 22.47 -34.67
N LEU A 23 7.62 22.34 -35.18
CA LEU A 23 6.56 21.59 -34.50
C LEU A 23 6.89 20.10 -34.37
N ALA A 24 7.48 19.48 -35.39
CA ALA A 24 7.88 18.08 -35.33
C ALA A 24 8.95 17.83 -34.25
N VAL A 25 9.97 18.68 -34.18
CA VAL A 25 10.99 18.60 -33.13
C VAL A 25 10.39 18.89 -31.76
N TRP A 26 9.51 19.88 -31.66
CA TRP A 26 8.82 20.21 -30.40
C TRP A 26 8.00 19.03 -29.87
N LEU A 27 7.23 18.36 -30.74
CA LEU A 27 6.44 17.18 -30.37
C LEU A 27 7.34 16.00 -29.96
N CYS A 28 8.45 15.79 -30.69
CA CYS A 28 9.44 14.77 -30.35
C CYS A 28 10.06 15.01 -28.96
N VAL A 29 10.48 16.24 -28.67
CA VAL A 29 11.06 16.61 -27.38
C VAL A 29 10.01 16.55 -26.27
N MET A 30 8.77 17.00 -26.53
CA MET A 30 7.67 16.90 -25.57
C MET A 30 7.42 15.44 -25.17
N MET A 31 7.38 14.53 -26.15
CA MET A 31 7.23 13.09 -25.91
C MET A 31 8.37 12.54 -25.05
N LEU A 32 9.63 12.90 -25.34
CA LEU A 32 10.78 12.48 -24.55
C LEU A 32 10.71 12.98 -23.10
N ILE A 33 10.30 14.24 -22.88
CA ILE A 33 10.14 14.82 -21.55
C ILE A 33 9.07 14.08 -20.76
N ILE A 34 7.92 13.78 -21.37
CA ILE A 34 6.83 13.05 -20.71
C ILE A 34 7.30 11.67 -20.26
N VAL A 35 7.94 10.90 -21.16
CA VAL A 35 8.43 9.55 -20.83
C VAL A 35 9.44 9.61 -19.70
N ASN A 36 10.39 10.55 -19.75
CA ASN A 36 11.39 10.69 -18.70
C ASN A 36 10.76 11.11 -17.35
N SER A 37 9.72 11.96 -17.39
CA SER A 37 8.97 12.36 -16.21
C SER A 37 8.20 11.17 -15.60
N ILE A 38 7.60 10.31 -16.42
CA ILE A 38 6.89 9.11 -15.95
C ILE A 38 7.87 8.13 -15.30
N MET A 39 8.97 7.82 -15.98
CA MET A 39 9.99 6.91 -15.46
C MET A 39 10.56 7.40 -14.13
N THR A 40 10.90 8.68 -14.05
CA THR A 40 11.43 9.30 -12.82
C THR A 40 10.39 9.29 -11.70
N GLY A 41 9.13 9.65 -12.00
CA GLY A 41 8.05 9.64 -11.02
C GLY A 41 7.75 8.25 -10.48
N PHE A 42 7.72 7.24 -11.36
CA PHE A 42 7.50 5.85 -10.97
C PHE A 42 8.63 5.32 -10.09
N VAL A 43 9.89 5.52 -10.47
CA VAL A 43 11.04 5.08 -9.67
C VAL A 43 11.03 5.69 -8.28
N ASN A 44 10.70 6.99 -8.18
CA ASN A 44 10.59 7.66 -6.89
C ASN A 44 9.47 7.07 -6.01
N ARG A 45 8.32 6.75 -6.61
CA ARG A 45 7.18 6.13 -5.93
C ARG A 45 7.49 4.70 -5.46
N VAL A 46 8.13 3.89 -6.30
CA VAL A 46 8.57 2.54 -5.92
C VAL A 46 9.59 2.60 -4.80
N ARG A 47 10.54 3.54 -4.86
CA ARG A 47 11.56 3.71 -3.82
C ARG A 47 10.96 4.20 -2.50
N SER A 48 10.02 5.15 -2.53
CA SER A 48 9.35 5.62 -1.30
C SER A 48 8.48 4.53 -0.69
N ALA A 49 7.72 3.80 -1.50
CA ALA A 49 6.90 2.68 -1.03
C ALA A 49 7.78 1.56 -0.44
N GLY A 50 8.90 1.23 -1.07
CA GLY A 50 9.84 0.22 -0.57
C GLY A 50 10.44 0.57 0.79
N ARG A 51 10.90 1.82 0.96
CA ARG A 51 11.39 2.31 2.27
C ARG A 51 10.29 2.31 3.33
N GLY A 52 9.08 2.68 2.95
CA GLY A 52 7.94 2.71 3.85
C GLY A 52 7.58 1.35 4.44
N LEU A 53 7.87 0.24 3.74
CA LEU A 53 7.54 -1.12 4.17
C LEU A 53 8.69 -1.85 4.85
N MET A 54 9.92 -1.70 4.36
CA MET A 54 11.09 -2.50 4.80
C MET A 54 12.02 -1.76 5.77
N GLY A 55 11.91 -0.43 5.86
CA GLY A 55 12.88 0.44 6.55
C GLY A 55 14.08 0.80 5.67
N ASP A 56 14.90 1.74 6.13
CA ASP A 56 16.02 2.29 5.34
C ASP A 56 17.20 1.33 5.19
N VAL A 57 17.49 0.53 6.22
CA VAL A 57 18.62 -0.41 6.25
C VAL A 57 18.15 -1.76 6.77
N VAL A 58 18.37 -2.81 5.99
CA VAL A 58 18.01 -4.19 6.35
C VAL A 58 19.28 -5.01 6.50
N ILE A 59 19.45 -5.61 7.68
CA ILE A 59 20.60 -6.47 7.99
C ILE A 59 20.13 -7.93 7.92
N GLN A 60 20.58 -8.66 6.91
CA GLN A 60 20.25 -10.09 6.74
C GLN A 60 21.49 -10.95 6.91
N SER A 61 21.31 -12.10 7.56
CA SER A 61 22.34 -13.12 7.65
C SER A 61 22.38 -13.90 6.33
N ARG A 62 23.58 -14.17 5.81
CA ARG A 62 23.75 -15.05 4.64
C ARG A 62 23.46 -16.52 4.99
N SER A 63 23.44 -16.88 6.27
CA SER A 63 23.15 -18.22 6.74
C SER A 63 21.66 -18.40 7.01
N ALA A 64 21.11 -19.55 6.61
CA ALA A 64 19.72 -19.93 6.84
C ALA A 64 19.34 -20.00 8.34
N ALA A 65 20.32 -20.06 9.25
CA ALA A 65 20.09 -20.06 10.69
C ALA A 65 19.75 -18.66 11.27
N GLY A 66 19.86 -17.59 10.48
CA GLY A 66 19.59 -16.22 10.95
C GLY A 66 20.66 -15.68 11.91
N PHE A 67 20.27 -14.75 12.78
CA PHE A 67 21.13 -14.18 13.82
C PHE A 67 20.76 -14.73 15.20
N PRO A 68 21.66 -15.47 15.88
CA PRO A 68 21.43 -15.83 17.28
C PRO A 68 21.48 -14.56 18.15
N TYR A 69 20.69 -14.54 19.22
CA TYR A 69 20.65 -13.42 20.20
C TYR A 69 20.32 -12.05 19.59
N TYR A 70 19.35 -11.98 18.67
CA TYR A 70 18.92 -10.74 18.01
C TYR A 70 18.64 -9.58 18.99
N ALA A 71 18.11 -9.86 20.18
CA ALA A 71 17.83 -8.83 21.20
C ALA A 71 19.10 -8.09 21.69
N GLN A 72 20.26 -8.76 21.77
CA GLN A 72 21.50 -8.11 22.18
C GLN A 72 22.06 -7.22 21.05
N ILE A 73 21.94 -7.68 19.82
CA ILE A 73 22.33 -6.94 18.61
C ILE A 73 21.48 -5.68 18.50
N GLN A 74 20.16 -5.80 18.65
CA GLN A 74 19.21 -4.68 18.64
C GLN A 74 19.57 -3.62 19.69
N LYS A 75 19.88 -4.03 20.92
CA LYS A 75 20.33 -3.11 21.98
C LYS A 75 21.62 -2.38 21.62
N ARG A 76 22.55 -3.03 20.91
CA ARG A 76 23.81 -2.42 20.49
C ARG A 76 23.60 -1.44 19.34
N ILE A 77 22.71 -1.76 18.41
CA ILE A 77 22.34 -0.89 17.28
C ILE A 77 21.63 0.37 17.78
N ASN A 78 20.66 0.23 18.71
CA ASN A 78 19.92 1.37 19.28
C ASN A 78 20.78 2.31 20.14
N ARG A 79 22.05 1.97 20.45
CA ARG A 79 22.98 2.88 21.14
C ARG A 79 23.67 3.86 20.19
N LEU A 80 23.61 3.62 18.88
CA LEU A 80 24.23 4.49 17.89
C LEU A 80 23.34 5.74 17.70
N PRO A 81 23.89 6.96 17.79
CA PRO A 81 23.10 8.19 17.67
C PRO A 81 22.49 8.39 16.27
N GLU A 82 23.01 7.69 15.27
CA GLU A 82 22.54 7.73 13.88
C GLU A 82 21.30 6.86 13.63
N VAL A 83 20.94 5.98 14.57
CA VAL A 83 19.85 5.01 14.41
C VAL A 83 18.64 5.48 15.21
N ALA A 84 17.55 5.86 14.52
CA ALA A 84 16.32 6.31 15.15
C ALA A 84 15.55 5.16 15.84
N ALA A 85 15.44 4.01 15.17
CA ALA A 85 14.78 2.82 15.70
C ALA A 85 15.29 1.56 14.98
N SER A 86 15.12 0.40 15.60
CA SER A 86 15.39 -0.90 14.95
C SER A 86 14.35 -1.94 15.36
N THR A 87 14.00 -2.81 14.42
CA THR A 87 12.94 -3.82 14.56
C THR A 87 13.48 -5.19 14.12
N PRO A 88 13.28 -6.26 14.91
CA PRO A 88 13.64 -7.61 14.49
C PRO A 88 12.53 -8.17 13.58
N VAL A 89 12.93 -8.81 12.48
CA VAL A 89 12.02 -9.48 11.55
C VAL A 89 12.47 -10.94 11.39
N VAL A 90 11.53 -11.87 11.50
CA VAL A 90 11.77 -13.30 11.36
C VAL A 90 11.00 -13.84 10.16
N ASN A 91 11.71 -14.27 9.12
CA ASN A 91 11.10 -14.89 7.95
C ASN A 91 11.17 -16.41 8.09
N ALA A 92 10.02 -17.08 7.97
CA ALA A 92 9.90 -18.52 7.97
C ALA A 92 9.09 -18.97 6.76
N TYR A 93 9.49 -20.07 6.13
CA TYR A 93 8.75 -20.65 5.01
C TYR A 93 7.95 -21.85 5.49
N GLY A 94 6.69 -21.92 5.05
CA GLY A 94 5.77 -22.99 5.42
C GLY A 94 4.96 -23.48 4.23
N LEU A 95 4.32 -24.62 4.40
CA LEU A 95 3.29 -25.11 3.49
C LEU A 95 1.94 -24.86 4.14
N PHE A 96 1.09 -24.09 3.48
CA PHE A 96 -0.28 -23.88 3.89
C PHE A 96 -1.17 -24.82 3.07
N ASN A 97 -1.84 -25.73 3.78
CA ASN A 97 -2.80 -26.65 3.18
C ASN A 97 -4.19 -26.29 3.70
N LEU A 98 -5.07 -25.92 2.77
CA LEU A 98 -6.46 -25.60 3.09
C LEU A 98 -7.31 -26.83 2.73
N PRO A 99 -8.00 -27.47 3.70
CA PRO A 99 -8.70 -28.74 3.49
C PRO A 99 -9.70 -28.71 2.33
N ASP A 100 -10.37 -27.57 2.12
CA ASP A 100 -11.39 -27.38 1.09
C ASP A 100 -10.83 -27.31 -0.34
N PHE A 101 -9.59 -26.84 -0.52
CA PHE A 101 -9.07 -26.52 -1.84
C PHE A 101 -8.07 -27.54 -2.38
N GLN A 102 -7.76 -28.61 -1.61
CA GLN A 102 -6.83 -29.71 -1.96
C GLN A 102 -5.53 -29.23 -2.64
N THR A 103 -5.11 -28.00 -2.31
CA THR A 103 -3.98 -27.32 -2.94
C THR A 103 -3.06 -26.86 -1.82
N SER A 104 -1.83 -27.36 -1.83
CA SER A 104 -0.78 -26.90 -0.92
C SER A 104 -0.06 -25.72 -1.55
N MET A 105 -0.16 -24.56 -0.92
CA MET A 105 0.54 -23.34 -1.34
C MET A 105 1.74 -23.12 -0.43
N GLY A 106 2.90 -22.80 -1.03
CA GLY A 106 4.04 -22.27 -0.27
C GLY A 106 3.67 -20.91 0.30
N VAL A 107 3.84 -20.73 1.60
CA VAL A 107 3.59 -19.46 2.28
C VAL A 107 4.87 -18.97 2.95
N GLU A 108 5.09 -17.67 2.85
CA GLU A 108 6.09 -16.97 3.65
C GLU A 108 5.40 -16.37 4.88
N ILE A 109 5.95 -16.69 6.05
CA ILE A 109 5.49 -16.23 7.34
C ILE A 109 6.51 -15.21 7.82
N VAL A 110 6.08 -13.96 7.94
CA VAL A 110 6.90 -12.86 8.44
C VAL A 110 6.44 -12.53 9.85
N GLY A 111 7.29 -12.83 10.84
CA GLY A 111 7.12 -12.41 12.22
C GLY A 111 7.65 -10.99 12.41
N ILE A 112 6.79 -10.08 12.84
CA ILE A 112 7.12 -8.69 13.15
C ILE A 112 6.66 -8.34 14.57
N ASP A 113 7.37 -7.43 15.24
CA ASP A 113 6.87 -6.74 16.42
C ASP A 113 6.17 -5.45 15.97
N PRO A 114 4.84 -5.33 16.11
CA PRO A 114 4.08 -4.21 15.57
C PRO A 114 4.49 -2.86 16.19
N VAL A 115 4.97 -2.84 17.44
CA VAL A 115 5.35 -1.60 18.13
C VAL A 115 6.64 -1.04 17.55
N THR A 116 7.68 -1.88 17.46
CA THR A 116 8.96 -1.45 16.89
C THR A 116 8.87 -1.26 15.38
N GLN A 117 8.04 -2.05 14.68
CA GLN A 117 7.82 -1.91 13.24
C GLN A 117 7.20 -0.55 12.90
N SER A 118 6.23 -0.08 13.70
CA SER A 118 5.62 1.24 13.51
C SER A 118 6.58 2.41 13.73
N GLN A 119 7.73 2.19 14.39
CA GLN A 119 8.75 3.23 14.60
C GLN A 119 9.79 3.25 13.47
N VAL A 120 10.00 2.12 12.79
CA VAL A 120 10.98 1.96 11.70
C VAL A 120 10.35 2.19 10.33
N SER A 121 9.04 1.99 10.21
CA SER A 121 8.28 1.97 8.96
C SER A 121 6.93 2.65 9.16
N HIS A 122 6.29 3.07 8.05
CA HIS A 122 4.93 3.62 8.04
C HIS A 122 3.83 2.55 8.27
N PHE A 123 4.21 1.39 8.83
CA PHE A 123 3.33 0.26 9.10
C PHE A 123 2.04 0.65 9.85
N GLY A 124 2.14 1.52 10.85
CA GLY A 124 0.96 1.98 11.59
C GLY A 124 -0.04 2.78 10.74
N GLU A 125 0.46 3.57 9.79
CA GLU A 125 -0.36 4.43 8.92
C GLU A 125 -1.02 3.63 7.78
N ASP A 126 -0.34 2.58 7.30
CA ASP A 126 -0.76 1.73 6.19
C ASP A 126 -1.77 0.62 6.59
N LEU A 127 -2.14 0.53 7.87
CA LEU A 127 -3.07 -0.50 8.35
C LEU A 127 -4.52 -0.25 7.88
N PHE A 128 -4.85 -0.82 6.72
CA PHE A 128 -6.13 -0.66 6.02
C PHE A 128 -7.39 -0.88 6.89
N TRP A 129 -7.37 -1.87 7.79
CA TRP A 129 -8.54 -2.23 8.62
C TRP A 129 -8.65 -1.44 9.93
N GLN A 130 -7.63 -0.65 10.31
CA GLN A 130 -7.50 -0.04 11.64
C GLN A 130 -7.20 1.47 11.57
N HIS A 131 -7.37 2.06 10.38
CA HIS A 131 -7.09 3.46 10.06
C HIS A 131 -7.77 4.48 11.01
N ALA A 132 -8.84 4.09 11.72
CA ALA A 132 -9.54 4.96 12.68
C ALA A 132 -8.75 5.24 13.99
N ALA A 133 -7.79 4.39 14.38
CA ALA A 133 -6.98 4.60 15.60
C ALA A 133 -5.63 3.83 15.59
N PRO A 134 -4.73 4.11 14.64
CA PRO A 134 -3.57 3.26 14.34
C PRO A 134 -2.63 3.01 15.54
N LEU A 135 -2.41 4.00 16.40
CA LEU A 135 -1.55 3.87 17.59
C LEU A 135 -2.15 3.00 18.69
N GLN A 136 -3.46 3.04 18.89
CA GLN A 136 -4.14 2.19 19.88
C GLN A 136 -4.15 0.74 19.40
N THR A 137 -4.30 0.52 18.09
CA THR A 137 -4.39 -0.83 17.57
C THR A 137 -3.05 -1.55 17.49
N VAL A 138 -1.96 -0.83 17.25
CA VAL A 138 -0.60 -1.36 17.43
C VAL A 138 -0.37 -1.79 18.89
N ALA A 139 -0.83 -1.00 19.87
CA ALA A 139 -0.74 -1.34 21.29
C ALA A 139 -1.62 -2.54 21.68
N ASP A 140 -2.79 -2.69 21.06
CA ASP A 140 -3.68 -3.83 21.24
C ASP A 140 -3.11 -5.12 20.62
N MET A 141 -2.43 -5.02 19.47
CA MET A 141 -1.71 -6.16 18.87
C MET A 141 -0.55 -6.63 19.76
N ALA A 142 0.14 -5.72 20.43
CA ALA A 142 1.20 -6.07 21.38
C ALA A 142 0.65 -6.79 22.63
N LYS A 143 -0.61 -6.51 23.02
CA LYS A 143 -1.30 -7.15 24.14
C LYS A 143 -2.02 -8.44 23.78
N ALA A 144 -2.19 -8.75 22.49
CA ALA A 144 -2.80 -10.00 22.08
C ALA A 144 -1.96 -11.17 22.63
N PRO A 145 -2.56 -12.09 23.42
CA PRO A 145 -1.83 -13.25 23.90
C PRO A 145 -1.39 -14.08 22.69
N PHE A 146 -0.10 -14.09 22.39
CA PHE A 146 0.46 -15.04 21.45
C PHE A 146 0.49 -16.40 22.15
N PRO A 147 -0.27 -17.40 21.67
CA PRO A 147 -0.28 -18.70 22.32
C PRO A 147 1.10 -19.34 22.20
N ALA A 148 1.68 -19.73 23.32
CA ALA A 148 3.03 -20.30 23.40
C ALA A 148 3.14 -21.70 22.77
N SER A 149 1.99 -22.37 22.53
CA SER A 149 1.93 -23.75 22.08
C SER A 149 1.42 -23.88 20.63
N ARG A 150 2.09 -24.72 19.82
CA ARG A 150 1.69 -25.04 18.42
C ARG A 150 0.21 -25.42 18.28
N ARG A 151 -0.34 -26.13 19.26
CA ARG A 151 -1.74 -26.59 19.25
C ARG A 151 -2.72 -25.42 19.40
N GLU A 152 -2.41 -24.50 20.31
CA GLU A 152 -3.21 -23.29 20.55
C GLU A 152 -3.13 -22.31 19.37
N LEU A 153 -1.97 -22.20 18.72
CA LEU A 153 -1.81 -21.42 17.48
C LEU A 153 -2.69 -21.94 16.36
N LEU A 154 -2.76 -23.27 16.18
CA LEU A 154 -3.64 -23.89 15.19
C LEU A 154 -5.11 -23.62 15.50
N THR A 155 -5.53 -23.74 16.77
CA THR A 155 -6.91 -23.45 17.18
C THR A 155 -7.24 -21.97 16.98
N TYR A 156 -6.31 -21.06 17.31
CA TYR A 156 -6.46 -19.63 17.10
C TYR A 156 -6.56 -19.27 15.60
N ALA A 157 -5.69 -19.83 14.77
CA ALA A 157 -5.70 -19.64 13.32
C ALA A 157 -6.99 -20.18 12.68
N GLN A 158 -7.42 -21.38 13.09
CA GLN A 158 -8.68 -21.98 12.63
C GLN A 158 -9.89 -21.15 13.06
N ALA A 159 -9.92 -20.64 14.29
CA ALA A 159 -11.00 -19.77 14.77
C ALA A 159 -11.07 -18.46 13.97
N ARG A 160 -9.91 -17.85 13.65
CA ARG A 160 -9.85 -16.61 12.87
C ARG A 160 -10.25 -16.84 11.41
N LEU A 161 -9.80 -17.94 10.81
CA LEU A 161 -10.20 -18.35 9.46
C LEU A 161 -11.71 -18.61 9.37
N LYS A 162 -12.26 -19.34 10.35
CA LYS A 162 -13.70 -19.62 10.42
C LYS A 162 -14.53 -18.34 10.52
N ARG A 163 -14.07 -17.34 11.29
CA ARG A 163 -14.72 -16.02 11.36
C ARG A 163 -14.69 -15.29 10.01
N ALA A 164 -13.57 -15.35 9.29
CA ALA A 164 -13.46 -14.73 7.97
C ALA A 164 -14.42 -15.37 6.96
N ILE A 165 -14.44 -16.70 6.89
CA ILE A 165 -15.33 -17.46 5.99
C ILE A 165 -16.80 -17.18 6.33
N ASN A 166 -17.17 -17.29 7.61
CA ASN A 166 -18.56 -17.07 8.04
C ASN A 166 -19.02 -15.63 7.78
N ARG A 167 -18.10 -14.66 7.85
CA ARG A 167 -18.38 -13.26 7.50
C ARG A 167 -18.61 -13.09 6.01
N GLU A 168 -17.83 -13.73 5.13
CA GLU A 168 -18.11 -13.69 3.68
C GLU A 168 -19.47 -14.28 3.32
N GLU A 169 -19.88 -15.36 3.97
CA GLU A 169 -21.21 -15.93 3.79
C GLU A 169 -22.32 -14.97 4.25
N GLU A 170 -22.09 -14.25 5.34
CA GLU A 170 -23.02 -13.26 5.86
C GLU A 170 -23.11 -12.03 4.95
N LEU A 171 -21.98 -11.55 4.43
CA LEU A 171 -21.92 -10.49 3.42
C LEU A 171 -22.64 -10.92 2.13
N ARG A 172 -22.40 -12.14 1.65
CA ARG A 172 -23.09 -12.71 0.48
C ARG A 172 -24.60 -12.78 0.70
N LYS A 173 -25.06 -13.21 1.87
CA LYS A 173 -26.49 -13.20 2.23
C LYS A 173 -27.06 -11.79 2.27
N LYS A 174 -26.35 -10.82 2.88
CA LYS A 174 -26.74 -9.40 2.89
C LYS A 174 -26.82 -8.84 1.46
N LEU A 175 -25.86 -9.14 0.59
CA LEU A 175 -25.85 -8.76 -0.83
C LEU A 175 -26.99 -9.39 -1.62
N MET A 176 -27.33 -10.66 -1.38
CA MET A 176 -28.46 -11.35 -2.03
C MET A 176 -29.83 -10.88 -1.51
N ALA A 177 -29.90 -10.39 -0.26
CA ALA A 177 -31.10 -9.84 0.34
C ALA A 177 -31.33 -8.34 0.04
N MET A 178 -30.38 -7.67 -0.63
CA MET A 178 -30.60 -6.30 -1.11
C MET A 178 -31.64 -6.30 -2.25
N PRO A 179 -32.63 -5.39 -2.23
CA PRO A 179 -33.61 -5.29 -3.31
C PRO A 179 -32.89 -4.96 -4.62
N ALA A 180 -33.18 -5.73 -5.68
CA ALA A 180 -32.58 -5.52 -7.00
C ALA A 180 -32.76 -4.06 -7.45
N ILE A 181 -31.64 -3.37 -7.69
CA ILE A 181 -31.64 -2.01 -8.21
C ILE A 181 -32.22 -2.06 -9.62
N THR A 182 -33.48 -1.66 -9.76
CA THR A 182 -34.13 -1.53 -11.06
C THR A 182 -33.63 -0.27 -11.77
N PRO A 183 -33.65 -0.21 -13.11
CA PRO A 183 -33.06 0.90 -13.87
C PRO A 183 -33.57 2.30 -13.47
N LYS A 184 -34.80 2.40 -12.95
CA LYS A 184 -35.41 3.67 -12.55
C LYS A 184 -34.86 4.24 -11.23
N THR A 185 -34.39 3.41 -10.30
CA THR A 185 -33.79 3.89 -9.04
C THR A 185 -32.29 4.21 -9.19
N TRP A 186 -31.62 3.59 -10.16
CA TRP A 186 -30.22 3.87 -10.52
C TRP A 186 -30.02 5.32 -11.00
N PHE A 187 -30.91 5.83 -11.87
CA PHE A 187 -30.84 7.22 -12.33
C PHE A 187 -31.21 8.25 -11.25
N ALA A 188 -32.07 7.89 -10.29
CA ALA A 188 -32.42 8.76 -9.17
C ALA A 188 -31.26 8.91 -8.17
N ALA A 189 -30.53 7.81 -7.90
CA ALA A 189 -29.37 7.80 -7.01
C ALA A 189 -28.17 8.57 -7.60
N ILE A 190 -27.90 8.43 -8.91
CA ILE A 190 -26.80 9.12 -9.58
C ILE A 190 -27.02 10.63 -9.63
N ARG A 191 -28.27 11.09 -9.82
CA ARG A 191 -28.58 12.53 -9.89
C ARG A 191 -28.34 13.26 -8.57
N HIS A 192 -28.59 12.59 -7.44
CA HIS A 192 -28.33 13.17 -6.12
C HIS A 192 -26.84 13.14 -5.73
N HIS A 193 -26.07 12.17 -6.25
CA HIS A 193 -24.66 11.98 -5.92
C HIS A 193 -23.70 12.89 -6.73
N TRP A 194 -24.17 13.52 -7.82
CA TRP A 194 -23.32 14.33 -8.70
C TRP A 194 -23.17 15.81 -8.29
N GLN A 195 -23.94 16.30 -7.31
CA GLN A 195 -23.86 17.71 -6.89
C GLN A 195 -22.95 17.99 -5.69
N VAL A 196 -22.47 16.96 -4.97
CA VAL A 196 -21.62 17.14 -3.79
C VAL A 196 -20.54 16.06 -3.80
N ILE A 197 -19.45 16.32 -4.52
CA ILE A 197 -18.22 15.54 -4.38
C ILE A 197 -17.14 16.53 -3.94
N THR A 198 -17.23 16.92 -2.68
CA THR A 198 -16.13 17.55 -1.96
C THR A 198 -15.35 16.48 -1.20
N ARG A 199 -14.06 16.74 -0.93
CA ARG A 199 -13.07 15.77 -0.44
C ARG A 199 -13.48 15.01 0.85
N GLU A 200 -14.41 15.57 1.64
CA GLU A 200 -14.99 14.94 2.84
C GLU A 200 -15.96 13.78 2.55
N ASP A 201 -16.58 13.71 1.36
CA ASP A 201 -17.54 12.65 1.02
C ASP A 201 -16.87 11.30 0.71
N TRP A 202 -15.60 11.31 0.30
CA TRP A 202 -14.84 10.08 0.09
C TRP A 202 -14.47 9.37 1.40
N GLU A 203 -14.30 10.13 2.49
CA GLU A 203 -14.15 9.55 3.83
C GLU A 203 -15.52 9.07 4.34
N ASN A 204 -16.57 9.89 4.24
CA ASN A 204 -17.90 9.55 4.74
C ASN A 204 -18.62 8.44 3.95
N ALA A 205 -18.37 8.25 2.66
CA ALA A 205 -18.94 7.14 1.89
C ALA A 205 -18.39 5.78 2.33
N ASN A 206 -17.12 5.72 2.72
CA ASN A 206 -16.53 4.51 3.32
C ASN A 206 -17.11 4.24 4.72
N TYR A 207 -17.41 5.28 5.50
CA TYR A 207 -18.12 5.13 6.78
C TYR A 207 -19.62 4.80 6.63
N ALA A 208 -20.28 5.22 5.54
CA ALA A 208 -21.69 4.95 5.29
C ALA A 208 -21.94 3.51 4.80
N VAL A 209 -21.01 2.95 4.01
CA VAL A 209 -21.02 1.51 3.69
C VAL A 209 -20.82 0.68 4.96
N ASP A 210 -19.97 1.13 5.89
CA ASP A 210 -19.72 0.46 7.18
C ASP A 210 -20.97 0.46 8.10
N ARG A 211 -21.82 1.49 8.08
CA ARG A 211 -23.07 1.50 8.87
C ARG A 211 -24.13 0.52 8.38
N SER A 212 -24.10 0.14 7.10
CA SER A 212 -24.98 -0.91 6.54
C SER A 212 -24.50 -2.34 6.87
N PHE A 213 -23.25 -2.46 7.36
CA PHE A 213 -22.61 -3.69 7.81
C PHE A 213 -22.48 -3.82 9.33
N ARG A 214 -23.16 -2.98 10.10
CA ARG A 214 -23.42 -3.25 11.52
C ARG A 214 -24.41 -4.41 11.70
#